data_AF-A0A955WNW8-F1
#
_entry.id   AF-A0A955WNW8-F1
#
_cell.length_a   1.000
_cell.length_b   1.000
_cell.length_c   1.000
_cell.angle_alpha   90.00
_cell.angle_beta   90.00
_cell.angle_gamma   90.00
#
_symmetry.space_group_name_H-M   'P 1'
#
loop_
_entity.id
_entity.type
_entity.pdbx_description
1 polymer ?
#
loop_
_entity_poly.entity_id
_entity_poly.type
_entity_poly.pdbx_seq_one_letter_code
_entity_poly.pdbx_strand_id
1 'polypeptide(L)'
;MSLRLALTRRQFLQFGLTASGALLVGFRTNAAARATVPAELLGDDLVSLTAFVMIERDNRVVIGARGCEIGQGVITSLPMLIAEEL
;
A
#
# COMPACT_ATOMS: atom_id res chain seq x y z
N MET A 1 -31.27 33.29 -7.50
CA MET A 1 -31.29 32.54 -8.77
C MET A 1 -30.74 31.14 -8.50
N SER A 2 -31.60 30.16 -8.22
CA SER A 2 -31.19 28.80 -7.86
C SER A 2 -30.93 28.00 -9.14
N LEU A 3 -29.66 27.71 -9.44
CA LEU A 3 -29.27 26.84 -10.55
C LEU A 3 -29.57 25.39 -10.15
N ARG A 4 -30.76 24.90 -10.51
CA ARG A 4 -31.04 23.47 -10.51
C ARG A 4 -30.31 22.85 -11.70
N LEU A 5 -29.12 22.30 -11.46
CA LEU A 5 -28.45 21.44 -12.44
C LEU A 5 -29.30 20.17 -12.64
N ALA A 6 -30.11 20.15 -13.69
CA ALA A 6 -30.84 18.96 -14.10
C ALA A 6 -29.85 17.96 -14.74
N LEU A 7 -29.16 17.19 -13.89
CA LEU A 7 -28.30 16.09 -14.35
C LEU A 7 -29.16 14.98 -14.94
N THR A 8 -28.92 14.66 -16.21
CA THR A 8 -29.50 13.44 -16.79
C THR A 8 -28.89 12.21 -16.11
N ARG A 9 -29.66 11.11 -16.01
CA ARG A 9 -29.18 9.84 -15.42
C ARG A 9 -27.83 9.40 -16.00
N ARG A 10 -27.63 9.60 -17.31
CA ARG A 10 -26.38 9.30 -18.03
C ARG A 10 -25.21 10.16 -17.55
N GLN A 11 -25.40 11.46 -17.39
CA GLN A 11 -24.36 12.37 -16.89
C GLN A 11 -23.98 12.02 -15.46
N PHE A 12 -24.96 11.71 -14.61
CA PHE A 12 -24.70 11.26 -13.23
C PHE A 12 -23.81 10.01 -13.20
N LEU A 13 -24.13 8.99 -14.02
CA LEU A 13 -23.32 7.77 -14.11
C LEU A 13 -21.92 8.03 -14.67
N GLN A 14 -21.78 8.90 -15.68
CA GLN A 14 -20.48 9.25 -16.24
C GLN A 14 -19.59 9.96 -15.23
N PHE A 15 -20.12 10.97 -14.53
CA PHE A 15 -19.36 11.69 -13.49
C PHE A 15 -19.02 10.78 -12.31
N GLY A 16 -19.97 9.94 -11.87
CA GLY A 16 -19.72 8.96 -10.81
C GLY A 16 -18.61 7.97 -11.18
N LEU A 17 -18.71 7.33 -12.35
CA LEU A 17 -17.71 6.37 -12.82
C LEU A 17 -16.34 7.02 -13.03
N THR A 18 -16.29 8.25 -13.55
CA THR A 18 -15.04 8.98 -13.75
C THR A 18 -14.40 9.37 -12.43
N ALA A 19 -15.18 9.92 -11.49
CA ALA A 19 -14.69 10.32 -10.17
C ALA A 19 -14.22 9.10 -9.35
N SER A 20 -15.01 8.01 -9.35
CA SER A 20 -14.62 6.76 -8.69
C SER A 20 -13.40 6.12 -9.35
N GLY A 21 -13.30 6.14 -10.69
CA GLY A 21 -12.12 5.68 -11.41
C GLY A 21 -10.87 6.48 -11.07
N ALA A 22 -10.97 7.81 -11.07
CA ALA A 22 -9.88 8.70 -10.66
C ALA A 22 -9.47 8.50 -9.20
N LEU A 23 -10.44 8.26 -8.30
CA LEU A 23 -10.16 7.96 -6.89
C LEU A 23 -9.45 6.61 -6.74
N LEU A 24 -9.85 5.56 -7.48
CA LEU A 24 -9.19 4.26 -7.45
C LEU A 24 -7.76 4.33 -7.96
N VAL A 25 -7.51 5.08 -9.04
CA VAL A 25 -6.16 5.32 -9.58
C VAL A 25 -5.34 6.14 -8.58
N GLY A 26 -5.88 7.25 -8.06
CA GLY A 26 -5.22 8.09 -7.07
C GLY A 26 -4.93 7.38 -5.74
N PHE A 27 -5.79 6.45 -5.32
CA PHE A 27 -5.54 5.65 -4.13
C PHE A 27 -4.44 4.61 -4.36
N ARG A 28 -4.37 4.01 -5.54
CA ARG A 28 -3.27 3.10 -5.91
C ARG A 28 -1.93 3.84 -5.98
N THR A 29 -1.87 5.01 -6.58
CA THR A 29 -0.63 5.80 -6.66
C THR A 29 -0.17 6.31 -5.30
N ASN A 30 -1.10 6.78 -4.45
CA ASN A 30 -0.76 7.20 -3.09
C ASN A 30 -0.44 6.03 -2.15
N ALA A 31 -1.07 4.86 -2.31
CA ALA A 31 -0.71 3.65 -1.57
C ALA A 31 0.69 3.16 -1.95
N ALA A 32 1.07 3.24 -3.23
CA ALA A 32 2.43 2.97 -3.69
C ALA A 32 3.45 4.01 -3.18
N ALA A 33 3.06 5.29 -3.10
CA ALA A 33 3.92 6.36 -2.60
C ALA A 33 4.10 6.38 -1.07
N ARG A 34 3.28 5.66 -0.31
CA ARG A 34 3.30 5.70 1.16
C ARG A 34 4.28 4.73 1.82
N ALA A 35 4.94 3.88 1.03
CA ALA A 35 6.08 3.09 1.46
C ALA A 35 7.38 3.75 0.97
N THR A 36 7.68 4.96 1.47
CA THR A 36 9.02 5.53 1.30
C THR A 36 9.99 4.78 2.22
N VAL A 37 10.34 3.57 1.82
CA VAL A 37 11.64 3.00 2.15
C VAL A 37 12.65 3.83 1.35
N PRO A 38 13.70 4.38 1.97
CA PRO A 38 14.77 5.09 1.27
C PRO A 38 15.23 4.30 0.05
N ALA A 39 15.40 4.95 -1.10
CA ALA A 39 15.82 4.27 -2.33
C ALA A 39 17.15 3.51 -2.17
N GLU A 40 18.02 3.96 -1.26
CA GLU A 40 19.28 3.28 -0.90
C GLU A 40 19.08 1.95 -0.17
N LEU A 41 17.90 1.71 0.40
CA LEU A 41 17.50 0.45 1.03
C LEU A 41 16.65 -0.42 0.07
N LEU A 42 16.32 0.09 -1.12
CA LEU A 42 15.63 -0.65 -2.15
C LEU A 42 16.67 -1.19 -3.14
N GLY A 43 17.10 -2.45 -2.97
CA GLY A 43 17.93 -3.12 -3.98
C GLY A 43 17.27 -3.09 -5.37
N ASP A 44 18.08 -3.11 -6.42
CA ASP A 44 17.65 -2.83 -7.81
C ASP A 44 16.51 -3.75 -8.34
N ASP A 45 16.21 -4.88 -7.68
CA ASP A 45 15.19 -5.85 -8.09
C ASP A 45 14.52 -6.55 -6.89
N LEU A 46 13.82 -5.79 -6.05
CA LEU A 46 13.09 -6.37 -4.91
C LEU A 46 11.71 -6.87 -5.30
N VAL A 47 11.44 -8.15 -5.04
CA VAL A 47 10.10 -8.72 -5.11
C VAL A 47 9.42 -8.53 -3.75
N SER A 48 8.60 -7.50 -3.63
CA SER A 48 7.72 -7.32 -2.47
C SER A 48 6.58 -8.33 -2.54
N LEU A 49 6.51 -9.24 -1.57
CA LEU A 49 5.37 -10.16 -1.41
C LEU A 49 4.20 -9.46 -0.71
N THR A 50 4.51 -8.56 0.22
CA THR A 50 3.56 -7.66 0.89
C THR A 50 4.31 -6.40 1.35
N ALA A 51 3.59 -5.41 1.87
CA ALA A 51 4.16 -4.14 2.36
C ALA A 51 5.19 -4.30 3.51
N PHE A 52 5.36 -5.52 4.05
CA PHE A 52 6.25 -5.83 5.17
C PHE A 52 7.16 -7.04 4.93
N VAL A 53 7.13 -7.67 3.75
CA VAL A 53 7.98 -8.84 3.44
C VAL A 53 8.64 -8.62 2.09
N MET A 54 9.96 -8.76 2.09
CA MET A 54 10.83 -8.53 0.95
C MET A 54 11.88 -9.63 0.91
N ILE A 55 12.09 -10.19 -0.28
CA ILE A 55 13.11 -11.22 -0.52
C ILE A 55 14.14 -10.63 -1.49
N GLU A 56 15.39 -10.58 -1.05
CA GLU A 56 16.54 -10.14 -1.83
C GLU A 56 17.11 -11.28 -2.67
N ARG A 57 17.89 -10.93 -3.70
CA ARG A 57 18.42 -11.88 -4.68
C ARG A 57 19.47 -12.84 -4.10
N ASP A 58 20.08 -12.48 -2.97
CA ASP A 58 21.02 -13.31 -2.20
C ASP A 58 20.30 -14.25 -1.20
N ASN A 59 18.97 -14.33 -1.28
CA ASN A 59 18.09 -15.04 -0.34
C ASN A 59 18.00 -14.42 1.06
N ARG A 60 18.41 -13.15 1.22
CA ARG A 60 18.09 -12.42 2.45
C ARG A 60 16.61 -12.07 2.48
N VAL A 61 15.96 -12.34 3.60
CA VAL A 61 14.55 -12.00 3.82
C VAL A 61 14.47 -10.86 4.84
N VAL A 62 13.77 -9.79 4.46
CA VAL A 62 13.48 -8.64 5.34
C VAL A 62 12.00 -8.67 5.70
N ILE A 63 11.72 -8.78 7.00
CA ILE A 63 10.35 -8.86 7.54
C ILE A 63 10.15 -7.72 8.55
N GLY A 64 9.17 -6.85 8.29
CA GLY A 64 8.80 -5.74 9.17
C GLY A 64 7.54 -6.02 9.99
N ALA A 65 7.36 -5.26 11.08
CA ALA A 65 6.14 -5.27 11.90
C ALA A 65 5.52 -3.87 11.97
N ARG A 66 4.18 -3.78 11.87
CA ARG A 66 3.44 -2.50 11.88
C ARG A 66 3.27 -1.86 13.25
N GLY A 67 3.49 -2.60 14.33
CA GLY A 67 3.20 -2.15 15.69
C GLY A 67 4.32 -1.29 16.28
N CYS A 68 3.94 -0.22 16.99
CA CYS A 68 4.86 0.48 17.89
C CYS A 68 5.29 -0.48 19.02
N GLU A 69 6.55 -0.39 19.41
CA GLU A 69 7.18 -1.22 20.43
C GLU A 69 7.52 -0.37 21.67
N ILE A 70 7.14 -0.87 22.87
CA ILE A 70 7.44 -0.29 24.19
C ILE A 70 7.85 -1.41 25.20
N GLY A 71 8.54 -2.46 24.74
CA GLY A 71 9.04 -3.59 25.53
C GLY A 71 8.27 -4.90 25.41
N GLN A 72 7.21 -4.97 24.59
CA GLN A 72 6.43 -6.20 24.40
C GLN A 72 7.05 -7.21 23.41
N GLY A 73 8.11 -6.83 22.67
CA GLY A 73 8.81 -7.72 21.75
C GLY A 73 8.10 -8.01 20.42
N VAL A 74 7.14 -7.17 20.01
CA VAL A 74 6.35 -7.35 18.77
C VAL A 74 7.21 -7.32 17.50
N ILE A 75 8.27 -6.51 17.47
CA ILE A 75 9.22 -6.44 16.35
C ILE A 75 10.10 -7.71 16.27
N THR A 76 10.11 -8.55 17.30
CA THR A 76 10.83 -9.83 17.30
C THR A 76 9.89 -11.00 17.02
N SER A 77 8.80 -11.11 17.78
CA SER A 77 7.91 -12.28 17.73
C SER A 77 7.09 -12.34 16.45
N LEU A 78 6.57 -11.22 15.93
CA LEU A 78 5.80 -11.25 14.68
C LEU A 78 6.68 -11.63 13.46
N PRO A 79 7.89 -11.08 13.27
CA PRO A 79 8.76 -11.55 12.21
C PRO A 79 9.19 -13.01 12.35
N MET A 80 9.40 -13.52 13.56
CA MET A 80 9.73 -14.94 13.76
C MET A 80 8.62 -15.86 13.27
N LEU A 81 7.36 -15.58 13.61
CA LEU A 81 6.22 -16.40 13.15
C LEU A 81 6.14 -16.46 11.62
N ILE A 82 6.41 -15.35 10.94
CA ILE A 82 6.43 -15.34 9.47
C ILE A 82 7.63 -16.13 8.95
N ALA A 83 8.81 -15.97 9.57
CA ALA A 83 10.02 -16.70 9.18
C ALA A 83 9.89 -18.22 9.33
N GLU A 84 9.07 -18.72 10.24
CA GLU A 84 8.78 -20.16 10.41
C GLU A 84 7.92 -20.74 9.27
N GLU A 85 7.12 -19.93 8.61
CA GLU A 85 6.18 -20.34 7.55
C GLU A 85 6.74 -20.15 6.12
N LEU A 86 7.91 -19.50 6.00
CA LEU A 86 8.62 -19.30 4.73
C LEU A 86 9.45 -20.53 4.35
#